data_AF-A7SY30-F1
#
_entry.id   AF-A7SY30-F1
#
_cell.length_a   1.000
_cell.length_b   1.000
_cell.length_c   1.000
_cell.angle_alpha   90.00
_cell.angle_beta   90.00
_cell.angle_gamma   90.00
#
_symmetry.space_group_name_H-M   'P 1'
#
loop_
_entity.id
_entity.type
_entity.pdbx_description
1 polymer ?
#
loop_
_entity_poly.entity_id
_entity_poly.type
_entity_poly.pdbx_seq_one_letter_code
_entity_poly.pdbx_strand_id
1 'polypeptide(L)'
;NCKDWKKQGECFKNPKFMLNNCKKSCTDCGKSHTPCINIHPKCIEWQKAGECTRNVKFMLDKCWRSCSGCGQYQEAACVDLKPECEAWAAQGECLKNPVYMSSQCWKSCSGCK
;
A
#
# COMPACT_ATOMS: atom_id res chain seq x y z
N ASN A 1 -23.79 -7.75 0.87
CA ASN A 1 -23.57 -6.79 1.98
C ASN A 1 -22.11 -6.46 2.24
N CYS A 2 -21.31 -6.11 1.22
CA CYS A 2 -19.92 -5.70 1.44
C CYS A 2 -19.79 -4.38 2.23
N LYS A 3 -20.74 -3.45 2.05
CA LYS A 3 -20.79 -2.18 2.81
C LYS A 3 -21.04 -2.42 4.31
N ASP A 4 -21.90 -3.36 4.67
CA ASP A 4 -22.24 -3.63 6.07
C ASP A 4 -21.15 -4.43 6.77
N TRP A 5 -20.58 -5.44 6.09
CA TRP A 5 -19.42 -6.17 6.59
C TRP A 5 -18.22 -5.25 6.81
N LYS A 6 -18.01 -4.27 5.92
CA LYS A 6 -17.03 -3.21 6.14
C LYS A 6 -17.33 -2.42 7.43
N LYS A 7 -18.56 -1.96 7.65
CA LYS A 7 -18.96 -1.25 8.88
C LYS A 7 -18.74 -2.09 10.14
N GLN A 8 -18.82 -3.42 10.03
CA GLN A 8 -18.57 -4.37 11.11
C GLN A 8 -17.08 -4.66 11.36
N GLY A 9 -16.19 -4.08 10.55
CA GLY A 9 -14.74 -4.27 10.64
C GLY A 9 -14.22 -5.55 10.00
N GLU A 10 -15.01 -6.22 9.15
CA GLU A 10 -14.64 -7.48 8.51
C GLU A 10 -13.41 -7.36 7.62
N CYS A 11 -13.08 -6.16 7.17
CA CYS A 11 -11.85 -5.90 6.41
C CYS A 11 -10.57 -6.23 7.21
N PHE A 12 -10.64 -6.17 8.54
CA PHE A 12 -9.53 -6.50 9.44
C PHE A 12 -9.74 -7.85 10.13
N LYS A 13 -11.00 -8.22 10.43
CA LYS A 13 -11.35 -9.50 11.07
C LYS A 13 -11.27 -10.69 10.08
N ASN A 14 -11.70 -10.47 8.84
CA ASN A 14 -11.72 -11.46 7.77
C ASN A 14 -11.14 -10.89 6.45
N PRO A 15 -9.86 -10.46 6.49
CA PRO A 15 -9.25 -9.72 5.39
C PRO A 15 -9.18 -10.54 4.10
N LYS A 16 -8.92 -11.86 4.18
CA LYS A 16 -8.82 -12.72 3.00
C LYS A 16 -10.16 -12.81 2.26
N PHE A 17 -11.24 -13.12 2.97
CA PHE A 17 -12.58 -13.18 2.36
C PHE A 17 -12.99 -11.83 1.81
N MET A 18 -12.78 -10.77 2.61
CA MET A 18 -13.21 -9.44 2.22
C MET A 18 -12.39 -8.89 1.04
N LEU A 19 -11.11 -9.19 0.91
CA LEU A 19 -10.33 -8.81 -0.27
C LEU A 19 -10.72 -9.60 -1.52
N ASN A 20 -11.12 -10.86 -1.39
CA ASN A 20 -11.52 -11.68 -2.52
C ASN A 20 -12.93 -11.31 -3.02
N ASN A 21 -13.85 -10.96 -2.11
CA ASN A 21 -15.27 -10.80 -2.43
C ASN A 21 -15.78 -9.35 -2.31
N CYS A 22 -15.14 -8.54 -1.47
CA CYS A 22 -15.59 -7.21 -1.07
C CYS A 22 -14.48 -6.15 -1.17
N LYS A 23 -13.47 -6.40 -2.03
CA LYS A 23 -12.25 -5.61 -2.17
C LYS A 23 -12.52 -4.11 -2.14
N LYS A 24 -13.39 -3.64 -3.04
CA LYS A 24 -13.77 -2.22 -3.19
C LYS A 24 -14.35 -1.61 -1.90
N SER A 25 -15.13 -2.38 -1.13
CA SER A 25 -15.71 -1.89 0.12
C SER A 25 -14.68 -1.79 1.24
N CYS A 26 -13.70 -2.70 1.29
CA CYS A 26 -12.64 -2.62 2.29
C CYS A 26 -11.60 -1.58 1.98
N THR A 27 -11.38 -1.30 0.70
CA THR A 27 -10.26 -0.47 0.29
C THR A 27 -10.65 0.99 0.11
N ASP A 28 -11.94 1.29 -0.15
CA ASP A 28 -12.48 2.66 -0.24
C ASP A 28 -11.53 3.62 -0.99
N CYS A 29 -10.88 3.10 -2.04
CA CYS A 29 -9.75 3.74 -2.67
C CYS A 29 -10.17 5.16 -3.11
N GLY A 30 -9.56 6.19 -2.51
CA GLY A 30 -9.83 7.59 -2.83
C GLY A 30 -10.96 8.27 -2.04
N LYS A 31 -11.57 7.65 -1.02
CA LYS A 31 -12.66 8.26 -0.23
C LYS A 31 -12.41 8.31 1.30
N SER A 32 -11.22 8.77 1.69
CA SER A 32 -11.05 9.59 2.91
C SER A 32 -10.50 8.99 4.20
N HIS A 33 -10.23 7.69 4.40
CA HIS A 33 -9.72 7.26 5.73
C HIS A 33 -8.60 6.20 5.79
N THR A 34 -8.19 5.62 4.66
CA THR A 34 -7.00 4.76 4.65
C THR A 34 -6.12 5.18 3.49
N PRO A 35 -4.90 5.70 3.75
CA PRO A 35 -4.03 6.12 2.66
C PRO A 35 -3.69 4.87 1.84
N CYS A 36 -4.08 4.91 0.56
CA CYS A 36 -3.73 3.88 -0.40
C CYS A 36 -2.25 4.05 -0.79
N ILE A 37 -1.37 3.69 0.13
CA ILE A 37 0.07 3.86 -0.02
C ILE A 37 0.79 2.56 0.31
N ASN A 38 2.01 2.47 -0.17
CA ASN A 38 2.96 1.46 0.24
C ASN A 38 4.02 2.17 1.08
N ILE A 39 4.04 1.92 2.37
CA ILE A 39 5.02 2.55 3.26
C ILE A 39 6.29 1.72 3.40
N HIS A 40 6.32 0.51 2.85
CA HIS A 40 7.53 -0.31 2.85
C HIS A 40 8.15 -0.40 1.44
N PRO A 41 9.47 -0.24 1.30
CA PRO A 41 10.15 -0.27 0.00
C PRO A 41 9.90 -1.59 -0.77
N LYS A 42 9.82 -2.72 -0.05
CA LYS A 42 9.61 -4.06 -0.64
C LYS A 42 8.15 -4.41 -0.99
N CYS A 43 7.19 -3.50 -0.87
CA CYS A 43 5.79 -3.83 -1.10
C CYS A 43 5.49 -4.38 -2.51
N ILE A 44 6.21 -3.92 -3.54
CA ILE A 44 6.05 -4.43 -4.92
C ILE A 44 6.60 -5.85 -5.02
N GLU A 45 7.78 -6.11 -4.47
CA GLU A 45 8.44 -7.42 -4.44
C GLU A 45 7.55 -8.46 -3.73
N TRP A 46 7.08 -8.14 -2.52
CA TRP A 46 6.26 -9.03 -1.71
C TRP A 46 4.90 -9.32 -2.34
N GLN A 47 4.32 -8.34 -3.03
CA GLN A 47 3.10 -8.57 -3.79
C GLN A 47 3.33 -9.57 -4.93
N LYS A 48 4.41 -9.42 -5.70
CA LYS A 48 4.77 -10.40 -6.75
C LYS A 48 5.06 -11.79 -6.16
N ALA A 49 5.60 -11.85 -4.95
CA ALA A 49 5.81 -13.10 -4.23
C ALA A 49 4.50 -13.77 -3.79
N GLY A 50 3.38 -13.05 -3.69
CA GLY A 50 2.09 -13.59 -3.21
C GLY A 50 1.81 -13.34 -1.73
N GLU A 51 2.53 -12.41 -1.10
CA GLU A 51 2.37 -12.09 0.33
C GLU A 51 0.99 -11.48 0.64
N CYS A 52 0.31 -10.90 -0.35
CA CYS A 52 -1.06 -10.41 -0.18
C CYS A 52 -2.06 -11.50 0.24
N THR A 53 -1.73 -12.79 0.02
CA THR A 53 -2.54 -13.93 0.46
C THR A 53 -1.93 -14.64 1.67
N ARG A 54 -0.60 -14.79 1.70
CA ARG A 54 0.10 -15.52 2.78
C ARG A 54 0.28 -14.69 4.05
N ASN A 55 0.52 -13.40 3.91
CA ASN A 55 0.80 -12.47 5.01
C ASN A 55 -0.10 -11.23 4.92
N VAL A 56 -1.41 -11.48 4.76
CA VAL A 56 -2.40 -10.44 4.45
C VAL A 56 -2.44 -9.32 5.49
N LYS A 57 -2.29 -9.62 6.79
CA LYS A 57 -2.36 -8.60 7.85
C LYS A 57 -1.19 -7.61 7.74
N PHE A 58 0.04 -8.12 7.64
CA PHE A 58 1.22 -7.29 7.47
C PHE A 58 1.19 -6.52 6.15
N MET A 59 0.80 -7.19 5.08
CA MET A 59 0.73 -6.57 3.77
C MET A 59 -0.35 -5.50 3.70
N LEU A 60 -1.49 -5.64 4.38
CA LEU A 60 -2.45 -4.55 4.49
C LEU A 60 -1.88 -3.41 5.33
N ASP A 61 -1.24 -3.68 6.45
CA ASP A 61 -0.66 -2.63 7.30
C ASP A 61 0.44 -1.80 6.60
N LYS A 62 1.33 -2.45 5.85
CA LYS A 62 2.51 -1.80 5.24
C LYS A 62 2.41 -1.56 3.74
N CYS A 63 1.65 -2.39 3.05
CA CYS A 63 1.65 -2.53 1.60
C CYS A 63 0.24 -2.49 1.02
N TRP A 64 -0.61 -1.66 1.65
CA TRP A 64 -2.02 -1.57 1.33
C TRP A 64 -2.22 -1.41 -0.16
N ARG A 65 -1.50 -0.47 -0.79
CA ARG A 65 -1.63 -0.19 -2.23
C ARG A 65 -1.33 -1.42 -3.09
N SER A 66 -0.26 -2.15 -2.80
CA SER A 66 0.12 -3.35 -3.56
C SER A 66 -0.96 -4.46 -3.49
N CYS A 67 -1.60 -4.66 -2.34
CA CYS A 67 -2.57 -5.76 -2.16
C CYS A 67 -4.03 -5.38 -2.42
N SER A 68 -4.36 -4.10 -2.32
CA SER A 68 -5.72 -3.57 -2.42
C SER A 68 -6.22 -3.40 -3.84
N GLY A 69 -5.37 -3.49 -4.87
CA GLY A 69 -5.75 -3.23 -6.27
C GLY A 69 -6.22 -1.78 -6.52
N CYS A 70 -5.98 -0.87 -5.58
CA CYS A 70 -6.32 0.55 -5.70
C CYS A 70 -5.48 1.30 -6.76
N GLY A 71 -4.53 0.64 -7.43
CA GLY A 71 -3.66 1.24 -8.44
C GLY A 71 -4.27 1.42 -9.83
N GLN A 72 -5.51 0.97 -10.09
CA GLN A 72 -6.13 1.15 -11.41
C GLN A 72 -6.63 2.58 -11.68
N TYR A 73 -6.71 3.44 -10.66
CA TYR A 73 -7.25 4.80 -10.82
C TYR A 73 -6.33 5.92 -10.36
N GLN A 74 -5.26 5.62 -9.61
CA GLN A 74 -4.17 6.55 -9.38
C GLN A 74 -2.86 5.78 -9.28
N GLU A 75 -2.10 5.79 -10.37
CA GLU A 75 -0.66 5.81 -10.25
C GLU A 75 -0.31 7.04 -9.39
N ALA A 76 -0.11 6.90 -8.06
CA ALA A 76 0.97 7.67 -7.46
C ALA A 76 2.17 7.28 -8.32
N ALA A 77 2.53 8.22 -9.19
CA ALA A 77 3.47 8.00 -10.27
C ALA A 77 4.74 7.41 -9.66
N CYS A 78 5.39 6.52 -10.38
CA CYS A 78 6.69 6.01 -9.98
C CYS A 78 7.72 7.13 -10.10
N VAL A 79 7.68 8.10 -9.19
CA VAL A 79 8.43 9.34 -9.26
C VAL A 79 9.00 9.70 -7.90
N ASP A 80 10.07 10.48 -7.98
CA ASP A 80 10.60 11.26 -6.89
C ASP A 80 10.20 12.71 -7.14
N LEU A 81 9.61 13.34 -6.13
CA LEU A 81 9.16 14.73 -6.13
C LEU A 81 10.22 15.68 -5.56
N LYS A 82 11.29 15.12 -4.97
CA LYS A 82 12.41 15.86 -4.40
C LYS A 82 13.72 15.39 -5.03
N PRO A 83 14.64 16.31 -5.36
CA PRO A 83 15.94 15.94 -5.92
C PRO A 83 16.80 15.14 -4.91
N GLU A 84 16.57 15.27 -3.60
CA GLU A 84 17.33 14.58 -2.55
C GLU A 84 16.89 13.13 -2.31
N CYS A 85 15.84 12.66 -2.99
CA CYS A 85 15.24 11.35 -2.72
C CYS A 85 16.23 10.19 -2.79
N GLU A 86 17.14 10.18 -3.76
CA GLU A 86 18.17 9.14 -3.90
C GLU A 86 19.13 9.16 -2.70
N ALA A 87 19.57 10.36 -2.29
CA ALA A 87 20.49 10.53 -1.16
C ALA A 87 19.83 10.12 0.16
N TRP A 88 18.59 10.52 0.41
CA TRP A 88 17.84 10.11 1.59
C TRP A 88 17.54 8.61 1.61
N ALA A 89 17.21 8.02 0.45
CA ALA A 89 17.04 6.58 0.34
C ALA A 89 18.34 5.84 0.69
N ALA A 90 19.49 6.31 0.21
CA ALA A 90 20.81 5.76 0.57
C ALA A 90 21.13 5.90 2.07
N GLN A 91 20.61 6.94 2.75
CA GLN A 91 20.73 7.13 4.20
C GLN A 91 19.74 6.28 5.03
N GLY A 92 18.89 5.49 4.35
CA GLY A 92 17.93 4.59 4.99
C GLY A 92 16.60 5.24 5.37
N GLU A 93 16.29 6.44 4.84
CA GLU A 93 15.06 7.16 5.18
C GLU A 93 13.80 6.40 4.77
N CYS A 94 13.88 5.49 3.78
CA CYS A 94 12.75 4.64 3.41
C CYS A 94 12.23 3.76 4.56
N LEU A 95 13.06 3.48 5.57
CA LEU A 95 12.66 2.74 6.77
C LEU A 95 12.49 3.64 8.00
N LYS A 96 13.28 4.71 8.12
CA LYS A 96 13.23 5.65 9.24
C LYS A 96 12.04 6.62 9.13
N ASN A 97 11.74 7.07 7.92
CA ASN A 97 10.65 7.99 7.60
C ASN A 97 9.78 7.47 6.44
N PRO A 98 9.15 6.29 6.62
CA PRO A 98 8.52 5.53 5.53
C PRO A 98 7.32 6.24 4.92
N VAL A 99 6.56 7.00 5.72
CA VAL A 99 5.37 7.73 5.24
C VAL A 99 5.79 8.90 4.34
N TYR A 100 6.74 9.71 4.79
CA TYR A 100 7.24 10.84 4.00
C TYR A 100 7.88 10.34 2.71
N MET A 101 8.78 9.37 2.82
CA MET A 101 9.49 8.82 1.68
C MET A 101 8.55 8.12 0.69
N SER A 102 7.50 7.43 1.15
CA SER A 102 6.47 6.89 0.26
C SER A 102 5.71 7.98 -0.50
N SER A 103 5.54 9.16 0.09
CA SER A 103 4.78 10.26 -0.54
C SER A 103 5.62 11.12 -1.47
N GLN A 104 6.91 11.32 -1.16
CA GLN A 104 7.80 12.24 -1.86
C GLN A 104 8.82 11.51 -2.73
N CYS A 105 9.21 10.30 -2.37
CA CYS A 105 10.40 9.61 -2.88
C CYS A 105 10.11 8.14 -3.22
N TRP A 106 8.93 7.87 -3.78
CA TRP A 106 8.47 6.50 -3.97
C TRP A 106 9.36 5.73 -4.95
N LYS A 107 9.84 6.38 -6.01
CA LYS A 107 10.73 5.74 -6.98
C LYS A 107 12.04 5.31 -6.31
N SER A 108 12.69 6.23 -5.60
CA SER A 108 13.93 5.97 -4.87
C SER A 108 13.78 4.84 -3.84
N CYS A 109 12.65 4.77 -3.12
CA CYS A 109 12.45 3.73 -2.11
C CYS A 109 12.00 2.38 -2.66
N SER A 110 11.16 2.37 -3.70
CA SER A 110 10.53 1.12 -4.16
C SER A 110 11.23 0.45 -5.34
N GLY A 111 12.10 1.19 -6.05
CA GLY A 111 12.72 0.71 -7.28
C GLY A 111 11.69 0.39 -8.38
N CYS A 112 10.50 1.01 -8.33
CA CYS A 112 9.52 0.89 -9.39
C CYS A 112 10.10 1.37 -10.74
N LYS A 113 9.57 0.83 -11.83
CA LYS A 113 9.96 1.15 -13.20
C LYS A 113 8.73 1.49 -14.01
#